data_AF-A0A6V7ILS3-F1
#
_entry.id   AF-A0A6V7ILS3-F1
#
_cell.length_a   1.000
_cell.length_b   1.000
_cell.length_c   1.000
_cell.angle_alpha   90.00
_cell.angle_beta   90.00
_cell.angle_gamma   90.00
#
_symmetry.space_group_name_H-M   'P 1'
#
loop_
_entity.id
_entity.type
_entity.pdbx_description
1 polymer ?
#
loop_
_entity_poly.entity_id
_entity_poly.type
_entity_poly.pdbx_seq_one_letter_code
_entity_poly.pdbx_strand_id
1 'polypeptide(L)'
;VFKTLGIEAARATIMTEIKLVMENHGMSIDRRHPMLVADLMTSRGEVLGITRQGLAKMKESVLNLASFEKTADHLFDAAYYGQTDAICGVSESIIMGIPMPIGTGLFKILHKAEKDEPKKLPLIFDDPQYHNSLKT
;
A
#
# COMPACT_ATOMS: atom_id res chain seq x y z
N VAL A 1 8.63 -26.25 -13.34
CA VAL A 1 7.33 -26.16 -12.63
C VAL A 1 6.44 -25.07 -13.23
N PHE A 2 6.75 -23.78 -13.06
CA PHE A 2 5.91 -22.67 -13.55
C PHE A 2 5.46 -22.79 -15.02
N LYS A 3 6.40 -22.98 -15.96
CA LYS A 3 6.11 -23.05 -17.41
C LYS A 3 5.22 -24.23 -17.82
N THR A 4 5.13 -25.28 -17.01
CA THR A 4 4.47 -26.54 -17.37
C THR A 4 3.19 -26.77 -16.56
N LEU A 5 3.22 -26.45 -15.27
CA LEU A 5 2.16 -26.74 -14.30
C LEU A 5 1.43 -25.48 -13.79
N GLY A 6 1.87 -24.30 -14.22
CA GLY A 6 1.24 -23.03 -13.84
C GLY A 6 1.75 -22.43 -12.52
N ILE A 7 1.13 -21.31 -12.13
CA ILE A 7 1.57 -20.45 -11.01
C ILE A 7 1.34 -21.10 -9.65
N GLU A 8 0.21 -21.79 -9.45
CA GLU A 8 -0.10 -22.45 -8.17
C GLU A 8 0.84 -23.62 -7.87
N ALA A 9 1.22 -24.39 -8.90
CA ALA A 9 2.24 -25.42 -8.74
C ALA A 9 3.60 -24.81 -8.37
N ALA A 10 3.97 -23.68 -8.99
CA ALA A 10 5.21 -22.98 -8.64
C ALA A 10 5.20 -22.45 -7.20
N ARG A 11 4.08 -21.87 -6.75
CA ARG A 11 3.87 -21.43 -5.36
C ARG A 11 4.06 -22.57 -4.37
N ALA A 12 3.41 -23.71 -4.61
CA ALA A 12 3.54 -24.89 -3.75
C ALA A 12 4.98 -25.41 -3.71
N THR A 13 5.70 -25.42 -4.85
CA THR A 13 7.11 -25.79 -4.90
C THR A 13 7.97 -24.85 -4.06
N ILE A 14 7.80 -23.52 -4.15
CA ILE A 14 8.57 -22.55 -3.35
C ILE A 14 8.38 -22.82 -1.85
N MET A 15 7.13 -23.08 -1.41
CA MET A 15 6.85 -23.39 -0.01
C MET A 15 7.57 -24.67 0.46
N THR A 16 7.51 -25.74 -0.33
CA THR A 16 8.13 -27.03 0.00
C THR A 16 9.64 -26.93 0.03
N GLU A 17 10.26 -26.27 -0.95
CA GLU A 17 11.72 -26.13 -1.02
C GLU A 17 12.28 -25.31 0.15
N ILE A 18 11.65 -24.18 0.49
CA ILE A 18 12.07 -23.37 1.64
C ILE A 18 11.97 -24.18 2.93
N LYS A 19 10.88 -24.92 3.11
CA LYS A 19 10.69 -25.76 4.28
C LYS A 19 11.75 -26.87 4.35
N LEU A 20 12.00 -27.56 3.25
CA LEU A 20 12.99 -28.64 3.15
C LEU A 20 14.40 -28.16 3.51
N VAL A 21 14.84 -27.03 2.95
CA VAL A 21 16.17 -26.46 3.26
C VAL A 21 16.28 -26.11 4.73
N MET A 22 15.25 -25.48 5.31
CA MET A 22 15.27 -25.07 6.72
C MET A 22 15.30 -26.28 7.66
N GLU A 23 14.49 -27.31 7.37
CA GLU A 23 14.47 -28.56 8.15
C GLU A 23 15.79 -29.31 8.08
N ASN A 24 16.44 -29.35 6.91
CA ASN A 24 17.76 -29.96 6.74
C ASN A 24 18.86 -29.28 7.58
N HIS A 25 18.70 -28.00 7.90
CA HIS A 25 19.59 -27.25 8.79
C HIS A 25 19.14 -27.26 10.26
N GLY A 26 18.13 -28.06 10.63
CA GLY A 26 17.60 -28.15 11.99
C GLY A 26 16.78 -26.93 12.42
N MET A 27 16.39 -26.07 11.48
CA MET A 27 15.54 -24.90 11.75
C MET A 27 14.07 -25.26 11.54
N SER A 28 13.22 -24.91 12.51
CA SER A 28 11.77 -25.04 12.39
C SER A 28 11.13 -23.67 12.17
N ILE A 29 10.30 -23.56 11.13
CA ILE A 29 9.58 -22.34 10.78
C ILE A 29 8.09 -22.69 10.65
N ASP A 30 7.20 -21.90 11.28
CA ASP A 30 5.75 -22.04 11.07
C ASP A 30 5.44 -21.85 9.58
N ARG A 31 4.68 -22.78 9.00
CA ARG A 31 4.21 -22.78 7.60
C ARG A 31 3.63 -21.44 7.12
N ARG A 32 3.10 -20.61 8.02
CA ARG A 32 2.52 -19.30 7.69
C ARG A 32 3.55 -18.33 7.10
N HIS A 33 4.82 -18.40 7.51
CA HIS A 33 5.88 -17.53 6.98
C HIS A 33 6.25 -17.85 5.52
N PRO A 34 6.68 -19.09 5.17
CA PRO A 34 6.99 -19.43 3.78
C PRO A 34 5.74 -19.36 2.89
N MET A 35 4.53 -19.58 3.44
CA MET A 35 3.28 -19.35 2.73
C MET A 35 3.16 -17.91 2.26
N LEU A 36 3.30 -16.94 3.17
CA LEU A 36 3.22 -15.52 2.82
C LEU A 36 4.30 -15.08 1.82
N VAL A 37 5.52 -15.61 1.96
CA VAL A 37 6.61 -15.33 1.01
C VAL A 37 6.28 -15.87 -0.37
N ALA A 38 5.81 -17.12 -0.48
CA ALA A 38 5.43 -17.73 -1.74
C ALA A 38 4.24 -17.00 -2.39
N ASP A 39 3.23 -16.61 -1.59
CA ASP A 39 2.10 -15.78 -2.02
C ASP A 39 2.58 -14.44 -2.60
N LEU A 40 3.46 -13.73 -1.89
CA LEU A 40 4.00 -12.46 -2.35
C LEU A 40 4.72 -12.61 -3.70
N MET A 41 5.55 -13.64 -3.85
CA MET A 41 6.32 -13.92 -5.06
C MET A 41 5.45 -14.31 -6.26
N THR A 42 4.22 -14.79 -6.04
CA THR A 42 3.34 -15.34 -7.10
C THR A 42 2.05 -14.54 -7.33
N SER A 43 1.78 -13.53 -6.50
CA SER A 43 0.54 -12.73 -6.51
C SER A 43 0.19 -12.06 -7.85
N ARG A 44 1.18 -11.72 -8.68
CA ARG A 44 0.99 -11.04 -9.97
C ARG A 44 0.84 -12.00 -11.17
N GLY A 45 0.75 -13.31 -10.94
CA GLY A 45 0.59 -14.33 -12.00
C GLY A 45 1.90 -14.78 -12.67
N GLU A 46 3.02 -14.14 -12.32
CA GLU A 46 4.39 -14.58 -12.65
C GLU A 46 5.17 -14.84 -11.36
N VAL A 47 6.22 -15.66 -11.44
CA VAL A 47 7.15 -15.84 -10.31
C VAL A 47 8.14 -14.68 -10.31
N LEU A 48 7.92 -13.73 -9.41
CA LEU A 48 8.76 -12.56 -9.22
C LEU A 48 9.73 -12.80 -8.05
N GLY A 49 11.03 -12.70 -8.33
CA GLY A 49 12.07 -12.80 -7.31
C GLY A 49 12.13 -11.58 -6.40
N ILE A 50 12.66 -11.73 -5.17
CA ILE A 50 12.95 -10.61 -4.26
C ILE A 50 14.30 -9.99 -4.65
N THR A 51 14.35 -9.43 -5.85
CA THR A 51 15.51 -8.72 -6.42
C THR A 51 15.06 -7.38 -6.99
N ARG A 52 16.00 -6.49 -7.37
CA ARG A 52 15.66 -5.17 -7.95
C ARG A 52 14.67 -5.25 -9.10
N GLN A 53 14.81 -6.24 -9.99
CA GLN A 53 13.94 -6.38 -11.16
C GLN A 53 12.56 -6.91 -10.77
N GLY A 54 12.47 -7.80 -9.78
CA GLY A 54 11.20 -8.30 -9.29
C GLY A 54 10.45 -7.27 -8.45
N LEU A 55 11.16 -6.53 -7.59
CA LEU A 55 10.58 -5.46 -6.77
C LEU A 55 10.05 -4.29 -7.62
N ALA A 56 10.76 -3.91 -8.69
CA ALA A 56 10.29 -2.90 -9.64
C ALA A 56 8.98 -3.30 -10.35
N LYS A 57 8.72 -4.61 -10.51
CA LYS A 57 7.44 -5.12 -11.02
C LYS A 57 6.36 -5.25 -9.94
N MET A 58 6.74 -5.33 -8.65
CA MET A 58 5.81 -5.52 -7.53
C MET A 58 5.30 -4.22 -6.91
N LYS A 59 6.16 -3.22 -6.76
CA LYS A 59 5.86 -1.95 -6.06
C LYS A 59 5.91 -0.77 -7.03
N GLU A 60 5.00 0.17 -6.82
CA GLU A 60 4.84 1.36 -7.69
C GLU A 60 5.44 2.64 -7.09
N SER A 61 5.80 2.65 -5.80
CA SER A 61 6.42 3.82 -5.16
C SER A 61 7.87 4.02 -5.63
N VAL A 62 8.13 5.20 -6.19
CA VAL A 62 9.45 5.63 -6.67
C VAL A 62 10.42 5.76 -5.51
N LEU A 63 10.02 6.37 -4.40
CA LEU A 63 10.89 6.56 -3.23
C LEU A 63 11.28 5.22 -2.62
N ASN A 64 10.33 4.28 -2.53
CA ASN A 64 10.64 2.94 -2.06
C ASN A 64 11.63 2.22 -3.01
N LEU A 65 11.45 2.31 -4.33
CA LEU A 65 12.37 1.68 -5.29
C LEU A 65 13.77 2.31 -5.25
N ALA A 66 13.84 3.65 -5.22
CA ALA A 66 15.09 4.41 -5.15
C ALA A 66 15.88 4.14 -3.85
N SER A 67 15.18 3.80 -2.76
CA SER A 67 15.81 3.43 -1.47
C SER A 67 16.40 2.01 -1.42
N PHE A 68 16.07 1.14 -2.40
CA PHE A 68 16.59 -0.22 -2.46
C PHE A 68 17.90 -0.29 -3.26
N GLU A 69 17.84 -0.03 -4.56
CA GLU A 69 19.00 -0.01 -5.48
C GLU A 69 18.71 0.93 -6.65
N LYS A 70 19.74 1.30 -7.45
CA LYS A 70 19.60 2.14 -8.65
C LYS A 70 18.88 3.48 -8.39
N THR A 71 19.23 4.14 -7.29
CA THR A 71 18.59 5.37 -6.82
C THR A 71 18.49 6.46 -7.89
N ALA A 72 19.60 6.77 -8.57
CA ALA A 72 19.63 7.81 -9.60
C ALA A 72 18.72 7.48 -10.79
N ASP A 73 18.82 6.26 -11.34
CA ASP A 73 18.00 5.81 -12.46
C ASP A 73 16.50 5.99 -12.15
N HIS A 74 16.06 5.51 -10.98
CA HIS A 74 14.65 5.60 -10.57
C HIS A 74 14.16 7.04 -10.41
N LEU A 75 14.99 7.94 -9.88
CA LEU A 75 14.62 9.36 -9.72
C LEU A 75 14.60 10.10 -11.06
N PHE A 76 15.55 9.83 -11.95
CA PHE A 76 15.57 10.44 -13.28
C PHE A 76 14.41 9.94 -14.15
N ASP A 77 14.13 8.64 -14.14
CA ASP A 77 13.00 8.07 -14.88
C ASP A 77 11.68 8.66 -14.36
N ALA A 78 11.49 8.73 -13.04
CA ALA A 78 10.30 9.33 -12.45
C ALA A 78 10.14 10.82 -12.81
N ALA A 79 11.24 11.59 -12.81
CA ALA A 79 11.22 12.98 -13.22
C ALA A 79 10.90 13.14 -14.72
N TYR A 80 11.45 12.26 -15.57
CA TYR A 80 11.20 12.25 -17.00
C TYR A 80 9.74 11.92 -17.34
N TYR A 81 9.17 10.90 -16.70
CA TYR A 81 7.77 10.49 -16.89
C TYR A 81 6.77 11.31 -16.07
N GLY A 82 7.22 12.20 -15.19
CA GLY A 82 6.36 12.98 -14.30
C GLY A 82 5.56 12.12 -13.32
N GLN A 83 6.15 11.03 -12.83
CA GLN A 83 5.48 10.08 -11.95
C GLN A 83 5.21 10.67 -10.56
N THR A 84 4.00 10.50 -10.06
CA THR A 84 3.59 10.96 -8.73
C THR A 84 3.59 9.81 -7.72
N ASP A 85 4.22 9.99 -6.57
CA ASP A 85 4.23 9.00 -5.48
C ASP A 85 3.16 9.38 -4.42
N ALA A 86 2.35 8.40 -4.01
CA ALA A 86 1.25 8.58 -3.06
C ALA A 86 1.68 8.55 -1.59
N ILE A 87 2.95 8.22 -1.30
CA ILE A 87 3.53 8.23 0.06
C ILE A 87 2.71 7.36 1.05
N CYS A 88 2.26 6.19 0.59
CA CYS A 88 1.40 5.30 1.38
C CYS A 88 2.14 4.08 1.96
N GLY A 89 3.30 3.71 1.43
CA GLY A 89 4.12 2.64 1.97
C GLY A 89 5.00 3.08 3.12
N VAL A 90 5.59 2.08 3.78
CA VAL A 90 6.34 2.27 5.02
C VAL A 90 7.63 3.05 4.79
N SER A 91 8.39 2.73 3.75
CA SER A 91 9.70 3.33 3.48
C SER A 91 9.56 4.82 3.18
N GLU A 92 8.64 5.16 2.28
CA GLU A 92 8.38 6.53 1.88
C GLU A 92 7.73 7.36 2.99
N SER A 93 6.89 6.76 3.84
CA SER A 93 6.37 7.44 5.04
C SER A 93 7.49 7.82 6.02
N ILE A 94 8.46 6.92 6.23
CA ILE A 94 9.61 7.16 7.11
C ILE A 94 10.51 8.26 6.54
N ILE A 95 10.81 8.22 5.24
CA ILE A 95 11.61 9.25 4.56
C ILE A 95 10.98 10.63 4.72
N MET A 96 9.65 10.71 4.60
CA MET A 96 8.90 11.97 4.70
C MET A 96 8.59 12.40 6.15
N GLY A 97 8.89 11.56 7.14
CA GLY A 97 8.62 11.85 8.55
C GLY A 97 7.13 11.83 8.92
N ILE A 98 6.29 11.13 8.15
CA ILE A 98 4.85 10.97 8.43
C ILE A 98 4.56 9.62 9.09
N PRO A 99 3.51 9.50 9.94
CA PRO A 99 3.15 8.23 10.55
C PRO A 99 2.70 7.22 9.49
N MET A 100 3.25 6.00 9.55
CA MET A 100 2.95 4.92 8.60
C MET A 100 1.55 4.32 8.78
N PRO A 101 0.83 3.93 7.69
CA PRO A 101 -0.55 3.44 7.75
C PRO A 101 -0.65 1.94 8.12
N ILE A 102 0.22 1.47 9.02
CA ILE A 102 0.19 0.10 9.56
C ILE A 102 0.30 0.16 11.09
N GLY A 103 -0.11 -0.92 11.77
CA GLY A 103 -0.09 -0.97 13.23
C GLY A 103 -1.00 0.11 13.85
N THR A 104 -0.43 0.98 14.68
CA THR A 104 -1.17 2.06 15.35
C THR A 104 -1.65 3.16 14.40
N GLY A 105 -1.00 3.33 13.25
CA GLY A 105 -1.40 4.30 12.24
C GLY A 105 -2.57 3.85 11.35
N LEU A 106 -3.07 2.62 11.53
CA LEU A 106 -4.16 2.07 10.74
C LEU A 106 -5.52 2.74 11.04
N PHE A 107 -5.70 3.26 12.26
CA PHE A 107 -6.94 3.89 12.68
C PHE A 107 -6.69 5.30 13.19
N LYS A 108 -7.74 6.14 13.13
CA LYS A 108 -7.74 7.48 13.73
C LYS A 108 -8.57 7.46 15.00
N ILE A 109 -8.16 8.25 15.98
CA ILE A 109 -8.87 8.40 17.24
C ILE A 109 -9.77 9.62 17.13
N LEU A 110 -11.05 9.45 17.44
CA LEU A 110 -12.00 10.55 17.54
C LEU A 110 -12.27 10.84 19.01
N HIS A 111 -12.17 12.10 19.40
CA HIS A 111 -12.60 12.53 20.72
C HIS A 111 -14.13 12.53 20.79
N LYS A 112 -14.70 11.85 21.78
CA LYS A 112 -16.15 11.83 22.04
C LYS A 112 -16.54 13.11 22.79
N ALA A 113 -16.68 14.21 22.05
CA ALA A 113 -17.28 15.43 22.55
C ALA A 113 -18.81 15.29 22.62
N GLU A 114 -19.44 15.94 23.60
CA GLU A 114 -20.89 16.18 23.58
C GLU A 114 -21.19 17.07 22.38
N LYS A 115 -21.96 16.53 21.43
CA LYS A 115 -22.33 17.25 20.21
C LYS A 115 -23.64 17.98 20.46
N ASP A 116 -23.55 19.27 20.73
CA ASP A 116 -24.69 20.16 20.52
C ASP A 116 -24.80 20.43 19.02
N GLU A 117 -25.94 20.07 18.42
CA GLU A 117 -26.22 20.52 17.06
C GLU A 117 -26.26 22.06 17.06
N PRO A 118 -25.52 22.74 16.15
CA PRO A 118 -25.54 24.19 16.11
C PRO A 118 -26.95 24.66 15.81
N LYS A 119 -27.55 25.41 16.74
CA LYS A 119 -28.85 26.06 16.51
C LYS A 119 -28.70 27.01 15.34
N LYS A 120 -29.35 26.71 14.22
CA LYS A 120 -29.47 27.63 13.09
C LYS A 120 -30.30 28.82 13.54
N LEU A 121 -29.67 29.99 13.62
CA LEU A 121 -30.39 31.24 13.84
C LEU A 121 -31.18 31.59 12.56
N PRO A 122 -32.38 32.17 12.69
CA PRO A 122 -33.12 32.66 11.53
C PRO A 122 -32.33 33.76 10.82
N LEU A 123 -32.41 33.79 9.49
CA LEU A 123 -31.78 34.81 8.68
C LEU A 123 -32.52 36.14 8.88
N ILE A 124 -31.76 37.23 9.04
CA ILE A 124 -32.33 38.56 9.31
C ILE A 124 -32.98 39.16 8.05
N PHE A 125 -32.39 38.93 6.88
CA PHE A 125 -32.77 39.60 5.63
C PHE A 125 -33.42 38.67 4.62
N ASP A 126 -33.01 37.40 4.57
CA ASP A 126 -33.46 36.42 3.60
C ASP A 126 -34.66 35.61 4.12
N ASP A 127 -35.73 36.34 4.48
CA ASP A 127 -37.02 35.72 4.81
C ASP A 127 -37.87 35.65 3.52
N PRO A 128 -38.35 34.47 3.11
CA PRO A 128 -39.22 34.32 1.94
C PRO A 128 -40.53 35.12 2.04
N GLN A 129 -40.89 35.63 3.22
CA GLN A 129 -42.02 36.55 3.40
C GLN A 129 -41.78 37.95 2.80
N TYR A 130 -40.53 38.43 2.75
CA TYR A 130 -40.20 39.78 2.26
C TYR A 130 -39.71 39.80 0.81
N HIS A 131 -39.43 38.64 0.22
CA HIS A 131 -39.01 38.50 -1.17
C HIS A 131 -40.17 38.06 -2.08
N ASN A 132 -41.02 39.02 -2.46
CA ASN A 132 -41.97 38.79 -3.54
C ASN A 132 -41.22 38.62 -4.87
N SER A 133 -41.34 37.46 -5.51
CA SER A 133 -40.83 37.25 -6.86
C SER A 133 -41.51 38.25 -7.80
N LEU A 134 -40.74 39.17 -8.37
CA LEU A 134 -41.20 40.10 -9.40
C LEU A 134 -41.71 39.27 -10.59
N LYS A 135 -43.02 38.99 -10.62
CA LYS A 135 -43.69 38.45 -11.79
C LYS A 135 -43.60 39.51 -12.90
N THR A 136 -42.74 39.25 -13.87
CA THR A 136 -42.71 39.96 -15.16
C THR A 136 -43.87 39.50 -16.02
#